data_AF-A0A969Z4J4-F1
#
_entry.id   AF-A0A969Z4J4-F1
#
_cell.length_a   1.000
_cell.length_b   1.000
_cell.length_c   1.000
_cell.angle_alpha   90.00
_cell.angle_beta   90.00
_cell.angle_gamma   90.00
#
_symmetry.space_group_name_H-M   'P 1'
#
loop_
_entity.id
_entity.type
_entity.pdbx_description
1 polymer ?
#
loop_
_entity_poly.entity_id
_entity_poly.type
_entity_poly.pdbx_seq_one_letter_code
_entity_poly.pdbx_strand_id
1 'polypeptide(L)'
;MKWLKKYGLIILIIFVILFFLFDGVSFARYVSNSVWDYYLRSQGFYFNSDYLSLEGINNINNNWDGERVYFNIRNNLNQTVITDYDINYTVECSINGDMADHLECYLNGTDSNIFDGVLESIHVCQNTKGDDVDVSEFEQTECEENGYEWVTEIVTHDLYFDVIATDSTYEFNDVTVNITITSTSPYRKILKGNFILHKKNLEEDKIALDYINYDDYGRLIVSNSYSENKCVQVSWDSNKLQIDADVNEFISYQVDNNDYLEAVKFIMAPRDTTSYIFYKRNIEETYDISDFTIEEIDECQ
;
A
#
# COMPACT_ATOMS: atom_id res chain seq x y z
N MET A 1 -36.02 46.29 24.04
CA MET A 1 -36.24 45.07 24.85
C MET A 1 -37.58 44.32 24.60
N LYS A 2 -38.59 44.88 23.89
CA LYS A 2 -39.81 44.13 23.50
C LYS A 2 -39.67 43.28 22.22
N TRP A 3 -38.71 43.60 21.35
CA TRP A 3 -38.48 42.90 20.07
C TRP A 3 -37.85 41.52 20.26
N LEU A 4 -36.88 41.41 21.19
CA LEU A 4 -36.25 40.15 21.61
C LEU A 4 -37.25 39.15 22.22
N LYS A 5 -38.32 39.60 22.89
CA LYS A 5 -39.34 38.71 23.47
C LYS A 5 -40.33 38.15 22.45
N LYS A 6 -40.57 38.84 21.33
CA LYS A 6 -41.53 38.41 20.30
C LYS A 6 -40.91 37.46 19.27
N TYR A 7 -39.64 37.68 18.94
CA TYR A 7 -38.92 36.85 17.96
C TYR A 7 -37.90 35.89 18.59
N GLY A 8 -37.61 36.02 19.89
CA GLY A 8 -36.62 35.17 20.57
C GLY A 8 -36.94 33.68 20.54
N LEU A 9 -38.22 33.30 20.62
CA LEU A 9 -38.64 31.90 20.53
C LEU A 9 -38.49 31.34 19.11
N ILE A 10 -38.73 32.17 18.08
CA ILE A 10 -38.54 31.80 16.67
C ILE A 10 -37.04 31.65 16.37
N ILE A 11 -36.21 32.58 16.86
CA ILE A 11 -34.75 32.51 16.69
C ILE A 11 -34.18 31.25 17.37
N LEU A 12 -34.68 30.91 18.58
CA LEU A 12 -34.26 29.70 19.29
C LEU A 12 -34.67 28.42 18.54
N ILE A 13 -35.89 28.36 18.00
CA ILE A 13 -36.33 27.23 17.16
C ILE A 13 -35.47 27.11 15.89
N ILE A 14 -35.15 28.22 15.23
CA ILE A 14 -34.28 28.23 14.05
C ILE A 14 -32.87 27.74 14.42
N PHE A 15 -32.34 28.14 15.58
CA PHE A 15 -31.03 27.68 16.05
C PHE A 15 -31.02 26.18 16.37
N VAL A 16 -32.09 25.67 16.97
CA VAL A 16 -32.27 24.24 17.25
C VAL A 16 -32.40 23.45 15.94
N ILE A 17 -33.17 23.93 14.98
CA ILE A 17 -33.30 23.30 13.66
C ILE A 17 -31.95 23.30 12.92
N LEU A 18 -31.22 24.43 12.92
CA LEU A 18 -29.89 24.49 12.33
C LEU A 18 -28.93 23.50 13.00
N PHE A 19 -28.92 23.44 14.34
CA PHE A 19 -28.10 22.48 15.09
C PHE A 19 -28.40 21.02 14.71
N PHE A 20 -29.69 20.65 14.66
CA PHE A 20 -30.09 19.30 14.22
C PHE A 20 -29.79 19.01 12.74
N LEU A 21 -29.85 20.02 11.86
CA LEU A 21 -29.52 19.85 10.44
C LEU A 21 -28.01 19.68 10.22
N PHE A 22 -27.17 20.34 11.02
CA PHE A 22 -25.72 20.19 10.91
C PHE A 22 -25.24 18.86 11.50
N ASP A 23 -25.67 18.51 12.72
CA ASP A 23 -25.19 17.28 13.37
C ASP A 23 -25.90 16.03 12.85
N GLY A 24 -27.19 16.13 12.50
CA GLY A 24 -28.00 15.00 12.04
C GLY A 24 -27.50 14.38 10.73
N VAL A 25 -26.93 15.18 9.83
CA VAL A 25 -26.36 14.68 8.56
C VAL A 25 -25.14 13.81 8.82
N SER A 26 -24.27 14.23 9.75
CA SER A 26 -23.08 13.47 10.14
C SER A 26 -23.46 12.14 10.80
N PHE A 27 -24.43 12.15 11.73
CA PHE A 27 -24.94 10.92 12.34
C PHE A 27 -25.60 9.99 11.32
N ALA A 28 -26.38 10.50 10.37
CA ALA A 28 -27.00 9.70 9.33
C ALA A 28 -25.97 9.01 8.43
N ARG A 29 -24.91 9.73 8.04
CA ARG A 29 -23.80 9.16 7.26
C ARG A 29 -23.06 8.07 8.04
N TYR A 30 -22.76 8.31 9.31
CA TYR A 30 -22.09 7.33 10.16
C TYR A 30 -22.92 6.05 10.32
N VAL A 31 -24.20 6.17 10.66
CA VAL A 31 -25.11 5.02 10.79
C VAL A 31 -25.25 4.28 9.47
N SER A 32 -25.38 5.00 8.35
CA SER A 32 -25.46 4.36 7.03
C SER A 32 -24.19 3.56 6.70
N ASN A 33 -23.01 4.12 6.94
CA ASN A 33 -21.74 3.42 6.70
C ASN A 33 -21.63 2.17 7.58
N SER A 34 -22.02 2.25 8.84
CA SER A 34 -22.01 1.11 9.76
C SER A 34 -22.97 0.00 9.32
N VAL A 35 -24.18 0.36 8.86
CA VAL A 35 -25.17 -0.61 8.35
C VAL A 35 -24.67 -1.30 7.09
N TRP A 36 -24.09 -0.55 6.14
CA TRP A 36 -23.51 -1.13 4.93
C TRP A 36 -22.31 -2.01 5.23
N ASP A 37 -21.40 -1.59 6.11
CA ASP A 37 -20.24 -2.40 6.49
C ASP A 37 -20.68 -3.72 7.15
N TYR A 38 -21.69 -3.66 8.04
CA TYR A 38 -22.28 -4.87 8.62
C TYR A 38 -22.91 -5.77 7.55
N TYR A 39 -23.67 -5.20 6.61
CA TYR A 39 -24.28 -5.96 5.51
C TYR A 39 -23.21 -6.65 4.66
N LEU A 40 -22.17 -5.93 4.24
CA LEU A 40 -21.06 -6.49 3.45
C LEU A 40 -20.37 -7.65 4.19
N ARG A 41 -20.05 -7.46 5.48
CA ARG A 41 -19.48 -8.54 6.31
C ARG A 41 -20.40 -9.75 6.41
N SER A 42 -21.72 -9.56 6.42
CA SER A 42 -22.69 -10.66 6.42
C SER A 42 -22.74 -11.44 5.10
N GLN A 43 -22.27 -10.83 4.00
CA GLN A 43 -22.13 -11.45 2.68
C GLN A 43 -20.71 -12.02 2.44
N GLY A 44 -19.87 -12.11 3.47
CA GLY A 44 -18.48 -12.54 3.31
C GLY A 44 -17.62 -11.57 2.49
N PHE A 45 -18.08 -10.33 2.28
CA PHE A 45 -17.35 -9.34 1.47
C PHE A 45 -16.33 -8.59 2.31
N TYR A 46 -15.06 -8.88 2.09
CA TYR A 46 -13.93 -8.23 2.75
C TYR A 46 -13.00 -7.63 1.70
N PHE A 47 -12.97 -6.30 1.66
CA PHE A 47 -12.11 -5.54 0.77
C PHE A 47 -11.45 -4.43 1.59
N ASN A 48 -10.16 -4.60 1.88
CA ASN A 48 -9.42 -3.80 2.86
C ASN A 48 -8.04 -3.40 2.32
N SER A 49 -7.39 -2.46 3.00
CA SER A 49 -6.06 -1.94 2.67
C SER A 49 -5.39 -1.48 3.96
N ASP A 50 -4.06 -1.50 4.00
CA ASP A 50 -3.29 -0.90 5.10
C ASP A 50 -3.19 0.63 4.98
N TYR A 51 -3.35 1.17 3.76
CA TYR A 51 -3.13 2.59 3.45
C TYR A 51 -4.42 3.33 3.11
N LEU A 52 -5.56 2.65 3.05
CA LEU A 52 -6.84 3.22 2.63
C LEU A 52 -7.97 2.79 3.56
N SER A 53 -8.89 3.71 3.84
CA SER A 53 -10.04 3.46 4.73
C SER A 53 -11.33 4.05 4.17
N LEU A 54 -12.48 3.68 4.76
CA LEU A 54 -13.80 4.24 4.39
C LEU A 54 -13.88 5.76 4.63
N GLU A 55 -13.20 6.26 5.66
CA GLU A 55 -13.21 7.67 6.05
C GLU A 55 -12.08 8.47 5.39
N GLY A 56 -11.08 7.78 4.84
CA GLY A 56 -9.81 8.36 4.45
C GLY A 56 -8.78 8.24 5.57
N ILE A 57 -7.54 7.92 5.22
CA ILE A 57 -6.39 7.98 6.12
C ILE A 57 -5.30 8.83 5.46
N ASN A 58 -4.50 9.53 6.27
CA ASN A 58 -3.34 10.27 5.79
C ASN A 58 -2.09 9.40 5.98
N ASN A 59 -1.42 9.09 4.88
CA ASN A 59 -0.14 8.42 4.84
C ASN A 59 0.93 9.49 4.61
N ILE A 60 1.78 9.74 5.61
CA ILE A 60 2.79 10.79 5.54
C ILE A 60 4.15 10.13 5.30
N ASN A 61 4.81 10.49 4.20
CA ASN A 61 6.21 10.14 3.96
C ASN A 61 7.05 11.43 4.00
N ASN A 62 7.82 11.59 5.08
CA ASN A 62 8.66 12.79 5.28
C ASN A 62 9.99 12.74 4.49
N ASN A 63 10.33 11.59 3.92
CA ASN A 63 11.61 11.31 3.30
C ASN A 63 11.46 10.80 1.86
N TRP A 64 10.31 11.04 1.24
CA TRP A 64 10.06 10.65 -0.14
C TRP A 64 11.09 11.33 -1.05
N ASP A 65 11.59 10.71 -2.09
CA ASP A 65 12.64 11.30 -2.93
C ASP A 65 12.26 11.36 -4.41
N GLY A 66 11.01 11.03 -4.73
CA GLY A 66 10.51 10.89 -6.10
C GLY A 66 10.20 9.44 -6.46
N GLU A 67 10.43 8.49 -5.54
CA GLU A 67 10.14 7.07 -5.74
C GLU A 67 8.67 6.75 -5.99
N ARG A 68 8.43 5.54 -6.51
CA ARG A 68 7.10 4.96 -6.60
C ARG A 68 6.53 4.76 -5.20
N VAL A 69 5.27 5.16 -5.00
CA VAL A 69 4.62 4.99 -3.70
C VAL A 69 3.68 3.80 -3.76
N TYR A 70 3.97 2.80 -2.93
CA TYR A 70 3.23 1.55 -2.86
C TYR A 70 2.05 1.62 -1.88
N PHE A 71 0.98 0.89 -2.21
CA PHE A 71 -0.14 0.61 -1.35
C PHE A 71 -0.76 -0.74 -1.72
N ASN A 72 -1.43 -1.38 -0.77
CA ASN A 72 -2.02 -2.70 -0.99
C ASN A 72 -3.54 -2.70 -0.95
N ILE A 73 -4.13 -3.76 -1.50
CA ILE A 73 -5.51 -4.18 -1.27
C ILE A 73 -5.53 -5.68 -0.97
N ARG A 74 -6.46 -6.11 -0.11
CA ARG A 74 -6.61 -7.51 0.28
C ARG A 74 -8.05 -7.94 0.47
N ASN A 75 -8.30 -9.24 0.29
CA ASN A 75 -9.62 -9.86 0.28
C ASN A 75 -10.07 -10.38 1.66
N ASN A 76 -9.39 -10.03 2.76
CA ASN A 76 -9.62 -10.61 4.08
C ASN A 76 -9.85 -9.56 5.18
N LEU A 77 -10.59 -9.96 6.22
CA LEU A 77 -10.75 -9.20 7.46
C LEU A 77 -9.64 -9.54 8.46
N ASN A 78 -9.26 -10.81 8.52
CA ASN A 78 -8.20 -11.35 9.37
C ASN A 78 -7.69 -12.66 8.76
N GLN A 79 -6.90 -13.44 9.51
CA GLN A 79 -6.29 -14.68 9.02
C GLN A 79 -7.27 -15.80 8.66
N THR A 80 -8.54 -15.74 9.10
CA THR A 80 -9.51 -16.84 8.91
C THR A 80 -10.80 -16.40 8.22
N VAL A 81 -10.96 -15.10 7.99
CA VAL A 81 -12.19 -14.51 7.44
C VAL A 81 -11.83 -13.82 6.13
N ILE A 82 -12.12 -14.50 5.03
CA ILE A 82 -11.60 -14.23 3.69
C ILE A 82 -12.78 -14.25 2.68
N THR A 83 -12.71 -13.42 1.64
CA THR A 83 -13.68 -13.40 0.54
C THR A 83 -13.38 -14.52 -0.44
N ASP A 84 -14.36 -15.39 -0.68
CA ASP A 84 -14.28 -16.63 -1.47
C ASP A 84 -14.65 -16.45 -2.96
N TYR A 85 -14.75 -15.20 -3.42
CA TYR A 85 -15.05 -14.84 -4.80
C TYR A 85 -14.25 -13.60 -5.24
N ASP A 86 -14.12 -13.47 -6.56
CA ASP A 86 -13.35 -12.38 -7.17
C ASP A 86 -13.97 -11.01 -6.87
N ILE A 87 -13.09 -10.03 -6.64
CA ILE A 87 -13.48 -8.63 -6.43
C ILE A 87 -12.92 -7.78 -7.57
N ASN A 88 -13.80 -7.28 -8.42
CA ASN A 88 -13.40 -6.31 -9.45
C ASN A 88 -13.28 -4.94 -8.80
N TYR A 89 -12.26 -4.18 -9.17
CA TYR A 89 -12.01 -2.85 -8.62
C TYR A 89 -11.45 -1.88 -9.64
N THR A 90 -11.66 -0.60 -9.37
CA THR A 90 -11.08 0.53 -10.09
C THR A 90 -10.33 1.40 -9.09
N VAL A 91 -9.09 1.76 -9.44
CA VAL A 91 -8.23 2.68 -8.70
C VAL A 91 -8.17 3.99 -9.46
N GLU A 92 -8.33 5.10 -8.74
CA GLU A 92 -8.19 6.45 -9.27
C GLU A 92 -7.12 7.19 -8.46
N CYS A 93 -6.21 7.86 -9.17
CA CYS A 93 -5.21 8.74 -8.58
C CYS A 93 -5.46 10.20 -8.98
N SER A 94 -5.29 11.12 -8.03
CA SER A 94 -5.40 12.55 -8.28
C SER A 94 -4.44 13.36 -7.41
N ILE A 95 -3.88 14.42 -7.97
CA ILE A 95 -3.01 15.34 -7.22
C ILE A 95 -3.88 16.46 -6.65
N ASN A 96 -3.63 16.78 -5.39
CA ASN A 96 -4.38 17.79 -4.64
C ASN A 96 -3.58 19.08 -4.49
N GLY A 97 -4.28 20.21 -4.43
CA GLY A 97 -3.71 21.53 -4.23
C GLY A 97 -3.20 22.19 -5.51
N ASP A 98 -2.42 23.27 -5.34
CA ASP A 98 -2.00 24.17 -6.42
C ASP A 98 -1.04 23.54 -7.44
N MET A 99 -0.53 22.33 -7.14
CA MET A 99 0.43 21.61 -7.98
C MET A 99 -0.24 20.66 -8.98
N ALA A 100 -1.57 20.52 -8.92
CA ALA A 100 -2.33 19.61 -9.78
C ALA A 100 -2.21 19.93 -11.29
N ASP A 101 -1.87 21.17 -11.65
CA ASP A 101 -1.68 21.58 -13.06
C ASP A 101 -0.26 21.27 -13.57
N HIS A 102 0.67 20.96 -12.67
CA HIS A 102 2.09 20.78 -12.97
C HIS A 102 2.59 19.35 -12.75
N LEU A 103 1.74 18.51 -12.15
CA LEU A 103 2.08 17.15 -11.80
C LEU A 103 0.97 16.21 -12.29
N GLU A 104 1.37 15.02 -12.71
CA GLU A 104 0.50 13.91 -13.06
C GLU A 104 0.77 12.73 -12.11
N CYS A 105 -0.28 11.94 -11.89
CA CYS A 105 -0.18 10.71 -11.13
C CYS A 105 -0.53 9.52 -12.01
N TYR A 106 0.37 8.56 -12.08
CA TYR A 106 0.26 7.38 -12.94
C TYR A 106 0.27 6.11 -12.11
N LEU A 107 -0.60 5.17 -12.45
CA LEU A 107 -0.83 3.95 -11.67
C LEU A 107 -0.19 2.74 -12.34
N ASN A 108 0.49 1.91 -11.54
CA ASN A 108 0.92 0.56 -11.93
C ASN A 108 1.67 0.48 -13.28
N GLY A 109 2.51 1.48 -13.58
CA GLY A 109 3.29 1.52 -14.82
C GLY A 109 2.46 1.82 -16.07
N THR A 110 1.23 2.29 -15.90
CA THR A 110 0.38 2.83 -16.98
C THR A 110 0.55 4.34 -17.07
N ASP A 111 0.44 4.93 -18.26
CA ASP A 111 0.37 6.39 -18.44
C ASP A 111 -1.04 6.94 -18.11
N SER A 112 -1.69 6.37 -17.10
CA SER A 112 -3.09 6.63 -16.73
C SER A 112 -3.21 6.84 -15.23
N ASN A 113 -4.08 7.78 -14.86
CA ASN A 113 -4.48 8.00 -13.48
C ASN A 113 -5.64 7.09 -13.03
N ILE A 114 -6.05 6.14 -13.89
CA ILE A 114 -7.08 5.14 -13.64
C ILE A 114 -6.54 3.76 -13.98
N PHE A 115 -6.76 2.80 -13.07
CA PHE A 115 -6.38 1.40 -13.25
C PHE A 115 -7.53 0.47 -12.82
N ASP A 116 -7.91 -0.47 -13.69
CA ASP A 116 -8.90 -1.51 -13.39
C ASP A 116 -8.19 -2.83 -13.10
N GLY A 117 -8.66 -3.56 -12.10
CA GLY A 117 -8.11 -4.85 -11.71
C GLY A 117 -9.15 -5.81 -11.15
N VAL A 118 -8.72 -7.06 -10.95
CA VAL A 118 -9.49 -8.11 -10.30
C VAL A 118 -8.63 -8.66 -9.18
N LEU A 119 -9.16 -8.67 -7.96
CA LEU A 119 -8.57 -9.38 -6.84
C LEU A 119 -9.16 -10.79 -6.87
N GLU A 120 -8.46 -11.70 -7.55
CA GLU A 120 -8.91 -13.07 -7.81
C GLU A 120 -8.94 -13.87 -6.51
N SER A 121 -9.98 -14.66 -6.29
CA SER A 121 -10.05 -15.56 -5.14
C SER A 121 -9.26 -16.84 -5.43
N ILE A 122 -8.30 -17.15 -4.57
CA ILE A 122 -7.49 -18.36 -4.67
C ILE A 122 -8.02 -19.39 -3.67
N HIS A 123 -8.18 -20.63 -4.13
CA HIS A 123 -8.56 -21.76 -3.29
C HIS A 123 -7.51 -22.86 -3.39
N VAL A 124 -7.19 -23.47 -2.26
CA VAL A 124 -6.19 -24.54 -2.15
C VAL A 124 -6.70 -25.67 -1.29
N CYS A 125 -6.19 -26.87 -1.54
CA CYS A 125 -6.42 -28.00 -0.66
C CYS A 125 -5.44 -27.97 0.53
N GLN A 126 -5.95 -28.14 1.74
CA GLN A 126 -5.14 -28.20 2.96
C GLN A 126 -5.21 -29.57 3.62
N ASN A 127 -4.05 -30.18 3.82
CA ASN A 127 -3.94 -31.44 4.55
C ASN A 127 -4.03 -31.20 6.07
N THR A 128 -5.20 -31.46 6.63
CA THR A 128 -5.46 -31.35 8.08
C THR A 128 -5.29 -32.68 8.83
N LYS A 129 -4.95 -33.78 8.14
CA LYS A 129 -4.87 -35.12 8.72
C LYS A 129 -3.48 -35.51 9.23
N GLY A 130 -2.43 -34.85 8.73
CA GLY A 130 -1.05 -35.17 9.08
C GLY A 130 -0.59 -36.55 8.59
N ASP A 131 -1.13 -36.98 7.45
CA ASP A 131 -0.80 -38.27 6.79
C ASP A 131 0.36 -38.16 5.78
N ASP A 132 1.05 -37.02 5.74
CA ASP A 132 2.21 -36.72 4.87
C ASP A 132 1.91 -36.79 3.36
N VAL A 133 0.63 -36.68 2.99
CA VAL A 133 0.18 -36.58 1.60
C VAL A 133 0.30 -35.12 1.13
N ASP A 134 1.00 -34.92 0.02
CA ASP A 134 1.02 -33.64 -0.70
C ASP A 134 -0.29 -33.46 -1.46
N VAL A 135 -1.00 -32.39 -1.13
CA VAL A 135 -2.33 -32.05 -1.68
C VAL A 135 -2.29 -30.78 -2.54
N SER A 136 -1.09 -30.24 -2.83
CA SER A 136 -0.92 -28.97 -3.54
C SER A 136 -1.54 -28.95 -4.95
N GLU A 137 -1.62 -30.10 -5.60
CA GLU A 137 -2.21 -30.26 -6.93
C GLU A 137 -3.66 -30.77 -6.90
N PHE A 138 -4.25 -30.98 -5.72
CA PHE A 138 -5.58 -31.57 -5.61
C PHE A 138 -6.63 -30.53 -6.00
N GLU A 139 -7.52 -30.92 -6.90
CA GLU A 139 -8.72 -30.15 -7.23
C GLU A 139 -9.77 -30.31 -6.12
N GLN A 140 -10.73 -29.39 -6.04
CA GLN A 140 -11.74 -29.35 -4.95
C GLN A 140 -12.39 -30.71 -4.68
N THR A 141 -12.88 -31.39 -5.71
CA THR A 141 -13.57 -32.68 -5.55
C THR A 141 -12.64 -33.74 -4.98
N GLU A 142 -11.39 -33.80 -5.44
CA GLU A 142 -10.40 -34.75 -4.94
C GLU A 142 -10.01 -34.43 -3.49
N CYS A 143 -9.85 -33.14 -3.17
CA CYS A 143 -9.58 -32.68 -1.82
C CYS A 143 -10.67 -33.15 -0.83
N GLU A 144 -11.93 -32.87 -1.15
CA GLU A 144 -13.07 -33.17 -0.30
C GLU A 144 -13.35 -34.68 -0.18
N GLU A 145 -13.23 -35.43 -1.28
CA GLU A 145 -13.42 -36.90 -1.27
C GLU A 145 -12.36 -37.61 -0.45
N ASN A 146 -11.12 -37.13 -0.48
CA ASN A 146 -10.04 -37.62 0.37
C ASN A 146 -10.14 -37.08 1.81
N GLY A 147 -11.13 -36.24 2.12
CA GLY A 147 -11.44 -35.71 3.44
C GLY A 147 -10.46 -34.64 3.94
N TYR A 148 -9.78 -33.96 3.03
CA TYR A 148 -8.99 -32.75 3.30
C TYR A 148 -9.90 -31.51 3.28
N GLU A 149 -9.37 -30.35 3.68
CA GLU A 149 -10.14 -29.11 3.71
C GLU A 149 -9.84 -28.25 2.49
N TRP A 150 -10.88 -27.84 1.75
CA TRP A 150 -10.77 -26.88 0.66
C TRP A 150 -10.91 -25.47 1.25
N VAL A 151 -9.84 -24.69 1.22
CA VAL A 151 -9.76 -23.40 1.91
C VAL A 151 -9.45 -22.27 0.93
N THR A 152 -10.02 -21.10 1.20
CA THR A 152 -9.72 -19.87 0.47
C THR A 152 -8.49 -19.20 1.08
N GLU A 153 -7.56 -18.76 0.22
CA GLU A 153 -6.34 -18.07 0.62
C GLU A 153 -6.50 -16.55 0.64
N ILE A 154 -5.65 -15.91 1.45
CA ILE A 154 -5.57 -14.45 1.48
C ILE A 154 -4.85 -14.00 0.22
N VAL A 155 -5.51 -13.14 -0.53
CA VAL A 155 -4.94 -12.52 -1.73
C VAL A 155 -4.69 -11.05 -1.43
N THR A 156 -3.44 -10.64 -1.63
CA THR A 156 -2.97 -9.25 -1.52
C THR A 156 -2.41 -8.83 -2.87
N HIS A 157 -2.90 -7.71 -3.39
CA HIS A 157 -2.29 -7.05 -4.55
C HIS A 157 -1.56 -5.80 -4.07
N ASP A 158 -0.26 -5.74 -4.37
CA ASP A 158 0.53 -4.54 -4.24
C ASP A 158 0.40 -3.68 -5.50
N LEU A 159 0.01 -2.44 -5.28
CA LEU A 159 -0.21 -1.43 -6.30
C LEU A 159 0.73 -0.26 -6.02
N TYR A 160 0.98 0.57 -7.02
CA TYR A 160 1.82 1.74 -6.84
C TYR A 160 1.39 2.89 -7.73
N PHE A 161 1.82 4.09 -7.34
CA PHE A 161 1.70 5.26 -8.19
C PHE A 161 3.03 6.01 -8.30
N ASP A 162 3.22 6.63 -9.47
CA ASP A 162 4.32 7.54 -9.78
C ASP A 162 3.79 8.97 -9.82
N VAL A 163 4.57 9.93 -9.33
CA VAL A 163 4.28 11.38 -9.47
C VAL A 163 5.26 11.97 -10.45
N ILE A 164 4.75 12.44 -11.59
CA ILE A 164 5.57 12.94 -12.69
C ILE A 164 5.29 14.41 -12.93
N ALA A 165 6.33 15.22 -13.10
CA ALA A 165 6.17 16.61 -13.51
C ALA A 165 5.78 16.70 -14.99
N THR A 166 4.75 17.49 -15.31
CA THR A 166 4.30 17.71 -16.70
C THR A 166 5.30 18.56 -17.49
N ASP A 167 6.10 19.36 -16.80
CA ASP A 167 7.23 20.10 -17.33
C ASP A 167 8.52 19.65 -16.64
N SER A 168 9.51 19.24 -17.43
CA SER A 168 10.85 18.83 -16.95
C SER A 168 11.61 19.89 -16.14
N THR A 169 11.16 21.15 -16.18
CA THR A 169 11.73 22.26 -15.43
C THR A 169 10.99 22.55 -14.12
N TYR A 170 9.84 21.91 -13.90
CA TYR A 170 9.06 22.10 -12.69
C TYR A 170 9.62 21.25 -11.54
N GLU A 171 10.10 21.93 -10.51
CA GLU A 171 10.55 21.32 -9.27
C GLU A 171 9.51 21.51 -8.18
N PHE A 172 9.25 20.45 -7.43
CA PHE A 172 8.32 20.45 -6.30
C PHE A 172 8.96 19.74 -5.12
N ASN A 173 8.66 20.26 -3.93
CA ASN A 173 9.20 19.73 -2.67
C ASN A 173 8.16 18.93 -1.91
N ASP A 174 6.90 19.30 -1.97
CA ASP A 174 5.84 18.55 -1.29
C ASP A 174 4.78 18.21 -2.33
N VAL A 175 4.09 17.08 -2.18
CA VAL A 175 2.91 16.76 -2.98
C VAL A 175 1.91 15.99 -2.13
N THR A 176 0.63 16.23 -2.36
CA THR A 176 -0.44 15.41 -1.79
C THR A 176 -1.17 14.69 -2.89
N VAL A 177 -1.17 13.37 -2.82
CA VAL A 177 -1.81 12.48 -3.79
C VAL A 177 -2.99 11.79 -3.13
N ASN A 178 -4.17 11.90 -3.72
CA ASN A 178 -5.37 11.22 -3.24
C ASN A 178 -5.59 9.96 -4.07
N ILE A 179 -5.61 8.81 -3.39
CA ILE A 179 -5.95 7.51 -3.96
C ILE A 179 -7.38 7.15 -3.53
N THR A 180 -8.21 6.78 -4.50
CA THR A 180 -9.54 6.22 -4.27
C THR A 180 -9.65 4.88 -4.97
N ILE A 181 -10.00 3.84 -4.22
CA ILE A 181 -10.30 2.52 -4.78
C ILE A 181 -11.77 2.21 -4.59
N THR A 182 -12.42 1.81 -5.66
CA THR A 182 -13.83 1.39 -5.67
C THR A 182 -13.92 -0.05 -6.13
N SER A 183 -14.42 -0.94 -5.28
CA SER A 183 -14.89 -2.26 -5.76
C SER A 183 -16.14 -2.05 -6.61
N THR A 184 -16.15 -2.66 -7.80
CA THR A 184 -17.18 -2.51 -8.82
C THR A 184 -18.08 -3.74 -8.90
N SER A 185 -17.60 -4.91 -8.47
CA SER A 185 -18.35 -6.16 -8.42
C SER A 185 -17.77 -7.12 -7.36
N PRO A 186 -18.59 -7.95 -6.69
CA PRO A 186 -20.06 -7.99 -6.74
C PRO A 186 -20.73 -6.91 -5.89
N TYR A 187 -20.00 -6.33 -4.94
CA TYR A 187 -20.46 -5.25 -4.08
C TYR A 187 -19.61 -4.02 -4.25
N ARG A 188 -20.21 -2.86 -3.93
CA ARG A 188 -19.53 -1.57 -3.99
C ARG A 188 -19.06 -1.14 -2.61
N LYS A 189 -17.75 -1.01 -2.45
CA LYS A 189 -17.06 -0.41 -1.30
C LYS A 189 -15.97 0.52 -1.80
N ILE A 190 -15.87 1.71 -1.19
CA ILE A 190 -14.93 2.74 -1.56
C ILE A 190 -13.93 2.94 -0.43
N LEU A 191 -12.65 2.76 -0.70
CA LEU A 191 -11.55 3.07 0.21
C LEU A 191 -10.79 4.29 -0.29
N LYS A 192 -10.32 5.13 0.62
CA LYS A 192 -9.62 6.39 0.31
C LYS A 192 -8.39 6.54 1.17
N GLY A 193 -7.38 7.21 0.63
CA GLY A 193 -6.23 7.66 1.39
C GLY A 193 -5.54 8.85 0.72
N ASN A 194 -4.96 9.71 1.53
CA ASN A 194 -4.16 10.84 1.08
C ASN A 194 -2.70 10.53 1.40
N PHE A 195 -1.84 10.58 0.40
CA PHE A 195 -0.41 10.40 0.52
C PHE A 195 0.23 11.78 0.51
N ILE A 196 0.71 12.21 1.66
CA ILE A 196 1.40 13.48 1.86
C ILE A 196 2.89 13.17 1.78
N LEU A 197 3.50 13.53 0.66
CA LEU A 197 4.87 13.21 0.33
C LEU A 197 5.70 14.47 0.46
N HIS A 198 6.70 14.44 1.33
CA HIS A 198 7.70 15.48 1.47
C HIS A 198 8.98 14.99 0.82
N LYS A 199 9.35 15.66 -0.27
CA LYS A 199 10.57 15.41 -1.01
C LYS A 199 11.77 15.73 -0.13
N LYS A 200 12.54 14.72 0.20
CA LYS A 200 13.82 14.83 0.86
C LYS A 200 14.71 15.70 -0.01
N ASN A 201 15.29 16.74 0.58
CA ASN A 201 16.46 17.39 0.01
C ASN A 201 17.61 16.38 0.08
N LEU A 202 17.69 15.49 -0.91
CA LEU A 202 18.85 14.66 -1.11
C LEU A 202 20.04 15.58 -1.37
N GLU A 203 21.16 15.35 -0.69
CA GLU A 203 22.42 15.95 -1.11
C GLU A 203 22.64 15.53 -2.57
N GLU A 204 22.91 16.50 -3.44
CA GLU A 204 23.24 16.24 -4.84
C GLU A 204 24.41 15.25 -4.91
N ASP A 205 24.39 14.38 -5.92
CA ASP A 205 25.47 13.44 -6.22
C ASP A 205 25.78 12.43 -5.09
N LYS A 206 24.75 11.73 -4.60
CA LYS A 206 24.89 10.71 -3.56
C LYS A 206 23.88 9.56 -3.72
N ILE A 207 24.31 8.35 -3.35
CA ILE A 207 23.38 7.26 -3.03
C ILE A 207 22.95 7.36 -1.57
N ALA A 208 21.63 7.45 -1.34
CA ALA A 208 21.06 7.53 0.00
C ALA A 208 20.28 6.26 0.34
N LEU A 209 20.30 5.92 1.63
CA LEU A 209 19.44 4.90 2.21
C LEU A 209 18.41 5.55 3.12
N ASP A 210 17.21 4.98 3.12
CA ASP A 210 16.21 5.15 4.18
C ASP A 210 15.59 3.80 4.53
N TYR A 211 15.07 3.67 5.75
CA TYR A 211 14.46 2.43 6.20
C TYR A 211 13.22 2.69 7.05
N ILE A 212 12.10 2.13 6.62
CA ILE A 212 10.81 2.26 7.31
C ILE A 212 10.46 0.93 7.98
N ASN A 213 10.13 0.97 9.27
CA ASN A 213 9.68 -0.20 10.02
C ASN A 213 8.16 -0.33 9.98
N TYR A 214 7.68 -1.52 9.66
CA TYR A 214 6.31 -1.98 9.87
C TYR A 214 6.32 -3.04 10.98
N ASP A 215 5.16 -3.62 11.30
CA ASP A 215 5.03 -4.58 12.39
C ASP A 215 5.88 -5.84 12.09
N ASP A 216 5.66 -6.49 10.96
CA ASP A 216 6.23 -7.78 10.56
C ASP A 216 7.36 -7.68 9.50
N TYR A 217 7.47 -6.55 8.80
CA TYR A 217 8.53 -6.29 7.83
C TYR A 217 9.09 -4.88 7.98
N GLY A 218 10.13 -4.56 7.21
CA GLY A 218 10.54 -3.20 6.94
C GLY A 218 10.79 -3.00 5.45
N ARG A 219 10.91 -1.75 5.04
CA ARG A 219 11.15 -1.38 3.65
C ARG A 219 12.43 -0.58 3.59
N LEU A 220 13.43 -1.13 2.89
CA LEU A 220 14.63 -0.40 2.53
C LEU A 220 14.34 0.41 1.28
N ILE A 221 14.68 1.69 1.33
CA ILE A 221 14.59 2.61 0.21
C ILE A 221 16.02 3.00 -0.16
N VAL A 222 16.36 2.82 -1.43
CA VAL A 222 17.67 3.15 -1.98
C VAL A 222 17.44 4.19 -3.07
N SER A 223 18.03 5.38 -2.92
CA SER A 223 17.88 6.47 -3.89
C SER A 223 19.18 6.93 -4.51
N ASN A 224 19.10 7.20 -5.81
CA ASN A 224 20.18 7.74 -6.62
C ASN A 224 19.90 9.21 -6.96
N SER A 225 20.56 10.14 -6.27
CA SER A 225 20.43 11.57 -6.60
C SER A 225 21.30 12.01 -7.80
N TYR A 226 22.15 11.14 -8.33
CA TYR A 226 22.98 11.46 -9.49
C TYR A 226 22.15 11.62 -10.77
N SER A 227 22.68 12.42 -11.69
CA SER A 227 22.13 12.60 -13.05
C SER A 227 22.55 11.50 -14.05
N GLU A 228 23.17 10.42 -13.55
CA GLU A 228 23.63 9.27 -14.31
C GLU A 228 23.30 7.96 -13.59
N ASN A 229 23.39 6.84 -14.32
CA ASN A 229 23.21 5.53 -13.74
C ASN A 229 24.29 5.25 -12.69
N LYS A 230 23.90 4.65 -11.57
CA LYS A 230 24.84 4.19 -10.55
C LYS A 230 24.70 2.69 -10.32
N CYS A 231 25.84 2.05 -10.14
CA CYS A 231 25.91 0.65 -9.78
C CYS A 231 26.06 0.57 -8.27
N VAL A 232 25.12 -0.10 -7.61
CA VAL A 232 25.02 -0.10 -6.16
C VAL A 232 24.99 -1.54 -5.67
N GLN A 233 25.75 -1.82 -4.62
CA GLN A 233 25.63 -3.05 -3.85
C GLN A 233 25.12 -2.72 -2.46
N VAL A 234 24.04 -3.40 -2.07
CA VAL A 234 23.47 -3.35 -0.72
C VAL A 234 23.74 -4.69 -0.05
N SER A 235 24.23 -4.66 1.19
CA SER A 235 24.50 -5.85 2.01
C SER A 235 23.86 -5.70 3.39
N TRP A 236 23.42 -6.80 3.99
CA TRP A 236 22.76 -6.86 5.30
C TRP A 236 23.04 -8.19 6.01
N ASP A 237 22.62 -8.32 7.27
CA ASP A 237 22.66 -9.60 8.01
C ASP A 237 21.41 -10.44 7.73
N SER A 238 21.57 -11.49 6.92
CA SER A 238 20.51 -12.45 6.57
C SER A 238 19.92 -13.19 7.78
N ASN A 239 20.63 -13.25 8.92
CA ASN A 239 20.10 -13.84 10.15
C ASN A 239 19.07 -12.94 10.85
N LYS A 240 18.96 -11.68 10.44
CA LYS A 240 18.01 -10.71 10.97
C LYS A 240 16.91 -10.37 9.98
N LEU A 241 17.28 -10.13 8.71
CA LEU A 241 16.40 -9.61 7.68
C LEU A 241 16.45 -10.50 6.43
N GLN A 242 15.29 -10.73 5.82
CA GLN A 242 15.13 -11.54 4.61
C GLN A 242 14.47 -10.70 3.52
N ILE A 243 15.18 -10.48 2.40
CA ILE A 243 14.65 -9.70 1.29
C ILE A 243 13.56 -10.48 0.55
N ASP A 244 12.49 -9.79 0.18
CA ASP A 244 11.47 -10.27 -0.75
C ASP A 244 11.71 -9.62 -2.12
N ALA A 245 12.48 -10.31 -2.95
CA ALA A 245 12.81 -9.86 -4.31
C ALA A 245 13.17 -11.04 -5.21
N ASP A 246 12.87 -10.91 -6.51
CA ASP A 246 13.31 -11.87 -7.51
C ASP A 246 14.80 -11.67 -7.81
N VAL A 247 15.60 -12.74 -7.65
CA VAL A 247 17.03 -12.74 -7.93
C VAL A 247 17.37 -12.34 -9.37
N ASN A 248 16.43 -12.51 -10.30
CA ASN A 248 16.59 -12.12 -11.71
C ASN A 248 16.58 -10.60 -11.92
N GLU A 249 16.12 -9.81 -10.95
CA GLU A 249 16.15 -8.35 -10.99
C GLU A 249 17.54 -7.79 -10.67
N PHE A 250 18.43 -8.62 -10.11
CA PHE A 250 19.78 -8.23 -9.72
C PHE A 250 20.81 -8.66 -10.75
N ILE A 251 21.87 -7.87 -10.88
CA ILE A 251 23.03 -8.19 -11.73
C ILE A 251 23.83 -9.34 -11.12
N SER A 252 23.98 -9.30 -9.80
CA SER A 252 24.61 -10.37 -9.03
C SER A 252 24.14 -10.31 -7.58
N TYR A 253 24.28 -11.41 -6.86
CA TYR A 253 23.95 -11.50 -5.45
C TYR A 253 24.93 -12.42 -4.70
N GLN A 254 24.96 -12.30 -3.38
CA GLN A 254 25.71 -13.17 -2.47
C GLN A 254 24.74 -13.82 -1.49
N VAL A 255 25.06 -15.05 -1.09
CA VAL A 255 24.27 -15.84 -0.13
C VAL A 255 25.14 -16.25 1.05
N ASP A 256 24.48 -16.34 2.21
CA ASP A 256 25.09 -16.84 3.44
C ASP A 256 25.27 -18.37 3.42
N ASN A 257 25.75 -18.93 4.54
CA ASN A 257 25.96 -20.38 4.67
C ASN A 257 24.67 -21.23 4.63
N ASN A 258 23.50 -20.61 4.69
CA ASN A 258 22.18 -21.25 4.65
C ASN A 258 21.43 -20.96 3.35
N ASP A 259 22.12 -20.48 2.31
CA ASP A 259 21.58 -20.08 1.01
C ASP A 259 20.58 -18.90 1.06
N TYR A 260 20.61 -18.08 2.12
CA TYR A 260 19.83 -16.84 2.17
C TYR A 260 20.62 -15.66 1.58
N LEU A 261 19.94 -14.78 0.84
CA LEU A 261 20.55 -13.56 0.30
C LEU A 261 21.09 -12.67 1.42
N GLU A 262 22.34 -12.24 1.29
CA GLU A 262 23.02 -11.32 2.21
C GLU A 262 23.54 -10.06 1.51
N ALA A 263 23.64 -10.08 0.17
CA ALA A 263 23.95 -8.90 -0.62
C ALA A 263 23.36 -8.99 -2.03
N VAL A 264 22.94 -7.85 -2.59
CA VAL A 264 22.47 -7.72 -3.98
C VAL A 264 23.12 -6.53 -4.66
N LYS A 265 23.41 -6.68 -5.96
CA LYS A 265 23.99 -5.67 -6.83
C LYS A 265 23.03 -5.33 -7.96
N PHE A 266 22.73 -4.06 -8.15
CA PHE A 266 21.80 -3.59 -9.19
C PHE A 266 22.20 -2.21 -9.74
N ILE A 267 21.62 -1.86 -10.89
CA ILE A 267 21.76 -0.53 -11.49
C ILE A 267 20.58 0.32 -11.03
N MET A 268 20.88 1.51 -10.57
CA MET A 268 19.92 2.57 -10.34
C MET A 268 19.94 3.56 -11.51
N ALA A 269 18.77 3.87 -12.07
CA ALA A 269 18.65 4.88 -13.10
C ALA A 269 18.91 6.30 -12.52
N PRO A 270 19.09 7.33 -13.35
CA PRO A 270 19.34 8.69 -12.87
C PRO A 270 18.11 9.22 -12.15
N ARG A 271 18.29 9.85 -10.98
CA ARG A 271 17.19 10.40 -10.16
C ARG A 271 16.10 9.37 -9.88
N ASP A 272 16.53 8.13 -9.66
CA ASP A 272 15.67 6.98 -9.46
C ASP A 272 15.77 6.50 -8.03
N THR A 273 14.71 5.84 -7.58
CA THR A 273 14.64 5.24 -6.26
C THR A 273 13.95 3.91 -6.38
N THR A 274 14.53 2.92 -5.72
CA THR A 274 13.96 1.57 -5.62
C THR A 274 13.72 1.23 -4.16
N SER A 275 12.73 0.38 -3.91
CA SER A 275 12.43 -0.09 -2.57
C SER A 275 12.33 -1.61 -2.54
N TYR A 276 12.82 -2.19 -1.44
CA TYR A 276 12.82 -3.64 -1.22
C TYR A 276 12.20 -3.94 0.14
N ILE A 277 11.33 -4.95 0.16
CA ILE A 277 10.71 -5.44 1.40
C ILE A 277 11.71 -6.38 2.08
N PHE A 278 11.85 -6.23 3.40
CA PHE A 278 12.66 -7.07 4.26
C PHE A 278 11.81 -7.62 5.40
N TYR A 279 11.57 -8.93 5.39
CA TYR A 279 10.90 -9.63 6.48
C TYR A 279 11.81 -9.74 7.70
N LYS A 280 11.26 -9.44 8.87
CA LYS A 280 11.98 -9.55 10.14
C LYS A 280 11.98 -10.99 10.62
N ARG A 281 13.15 -11.54 10.92
CA ARG A 281 13.26 -12.85 11.58
C ARG A 281 12.85 -12.78 13.06
N ASN A 282 13.01 -11.62 13.69
CA ASN A 282 12.48 -11.30 15.00
C ASN A 282 11.53 -10.09 14.90
N ILE A 283 10.22 -10.33 15.03
CA ILE A 283 9.17 -9.30 14.89
C ILE A 283 9.25 -8.25 16.01
N GLU A 284 9.82 -8.59 17.17
CA GLU A 284 9.97 -7.67 18.30
C GLU A 284 11.15 -6.69 18.11
N GLU A 285 12.02 -6.92 17.13
CA GLU A 285 13.16 -6.05 16.83
C GLU A 285 12.81 -4.94 15.82
N THR A 286 13.43 -3.79 16.04
CA THR A 286 13.41 -2.65 15.11
C THR A 286 14.77 -2.54 14.45
N TYR A 287 14.77 -2.33 13.14
CA TYR A 287 16.00 -2.19 12.35
C TYR A 287 16.09 -0.77 11.80
N ASP A 288 17.29 -0.33 11.45
CA ASP A 288 17.48 0.97 10.82
C ASP A 288 18.56 0.91 9.73
N ILE A 289 18.86 2.06 9.12
CA ILE A 289 19.83 2.16 8.03
C ILE A 289 21.23 1.64 8.39
N SER A 290 21.57 1.54 9.68
CA SER A 290 22.87 1.02 10.14
C SER A 290 22.96 -0.50 10.07
N ASP A 291 21.83 -1.22 9.92
CA ASP A 291 21.79 -2.65 9.64
C ASP A 291 22.12 -2.97 8.17
N PHE A 292 22.27 -1.95 7.33
CA PHE A 292 22.60 -2.07 5.91
C PHE A 292 23.95 -1.42 5.61
N THR A 293 24.69 -2.03 4.69
CA THR A 293 25.91 -1.46 4.10
C THR A 293 25.66 -1.18 2.62
N ILE A 294 26.05 0.00 2.16
CA ILE A 294 25.93 0.40 0.76
C ILE A 294 27.28 0.77 0.17
N GLU A 295 27.57 0.22 -1.00
CA GLU A 295 28.79 0.48 -1.76
C GLU A 295 28.45 0.90 -3.19
N GLU A 296 28.99 2.03 -3.61
CA GLU A 296 28.99 2.46 -5.02
C GLU A 296 30.12 1.73 -5.75
N ILE A 297 29.78 1.00 -6.81
CA ILE A 297 30.73 0.19 -7.58
C ILE A 297 30.99 0.87 -8.93
N ASP A 298 32.25 0.97 -9.34
CA ASP A 298 32.62 1.63 -10.61
C ASP A 298 32.18 0.83 -11.85
N GLU A 299 32.09 -0.51 -11.75
CA GLU A 299 31.69 -1.39 -12.86
C GLU A 299 30.58 -2.38 -12.48
N CYS A 300 29.43 -2.22 -13.14
CA CYS A 300 28.36 -3.21 -13.19
C CYS A 300 28.64 -4.22 -14.31
N GLN A 301 29.69 -5.04 -14.13
CA GLN A 301 29.80 -6.33 -14.84
C GLN A 301 29.01 -7.39 -14.10
#